data_AF-A0A944Y1Q3-F1
#
_entry.id   AF-A0A944Y1Q3-F1
#
_cell.length_a   1.000
_cell.length_b   1.000
_cell.length_c   1.000
_cell.angle_alpha   90.00
_cell.angle_beta   90.00
_cell.angle_gamma   90.00
#
_symmetry.space_group_name_H-M   'P 1'
#
loop_
_entity.id
_entity.type
_entity.pdbx_description
1 polymer ?
#
loop_
_entity_poly.entity_id
_entity_poly.type
_entity_poly.pdbx_seq_one_letter_code
_entity_poly.pdbx_strand_id
1 'polypeptide(L)'
;MKQFPEFGSFFSQVSQNTITRTSNLSPQQKRPILSLKARSQKSQLFIAHSQLRFFAVISVALGTAIFVTACGSIDDNDAVRDPESSLIATISISSAAFDDGDSIPVDYTCDGKNTSIPLRWSDVPSGARSIAILVDGHDTPAGILRHWSVYNIPSGTRSLSGAQSNKVKLKDSTRQAINDFGDVGYSGPCPPEGQEHEYVFFIYAVSEPLDLDDNATALDVSTALRGKVVGTGSFSGMYARR
;
A
#
# COMPACT_ATOMS: atom_id res chain seq x y z
N MET A 1 -13.31 -37.69 36.32
CA MET A 1 -12.06 -37.63 37.10
C MET A 1 -10.91 -38.15 36.25
N LYS A 2 -10.19 -37.25 35.58
CA LYS A 2 -8.82 -37.44 35.08
C LYS A 2 -8.12 -36.09 35.22
N GLN A 3 -6.88 -36.17 35.68
CA GLN A 3 -6.14 -35.14 36.39
C GLN A 3 -5.22 -34.39 35.42
N PHE A 4 -5.24 -33.06 35.48
CA PHE A 4 -4.30 -32.15 34.81
C PHE A 4 -3.02 -32.01 35.64
N PRO A 5 -1.83 -31.77 35.03
CA PRO A 5 -0.70 -31.22 35.74
C PRO A 5 -0.57 -29.70 35.53
N GLU A 6 -0.75 -29.01 36.66
CA GLU A 6 -0.12 -27.78 37.20
C GLU A 6 0.82 -26.92 36.32
N PHE A 7 0.50 -25.63 36.29
CA PHE A 7 1.37 -24.50 36.00
C PHE A 7 2.29 -24.21 37.20
N GLY A 8 3.59 -24.00 36.95
CA GLY A 8 4.55 -23.57 37.97
C GLY A 8 5.56 -22.57 37.42
N SER A 9 5.56 -21.38 38.02
CA SER A 9 6.35 -20.17 37.79
C SER A 9 7.86 -20.35 37.74
N PHE A 10 8.56 -19.57 36.89
CA PHE A 10 9.94 -19.14 37.19
C PHE A 10 10.28 -17.82 36.48
N PHE A 11 10.06 -16.69 37.16
CA PHE A 11 10.69 -15.41 36.82
C PHE A 11 11.78 -15.10 37.86
N SER A 12 12.90 -14.60 37.34
CA SER A 12 13.91 -13.76 38.02
C SER A 12 14.93 -14.43 38.95
N GLN A 13 16.19 -14.46 38.49
CA GLN A 13 17.40 -14.07 39.25
C GLN A 13 18.55 -13.87 38.23
N VAL A 14 19.02 -12.63 38.01
CA VAL A 14 20.13 -11.97 38.74
C VAL A 14 21.45 -12.68 38.43
N SER A 15 22.25 -12.13 37.52
CA SER A 15 23.35 -11.19 37.79
C SER A 15 24.59 -11.87 38.39
N GLN A 16 25.73 -11.49 37.83
CA GLN A 16 27.11 -11.74 38.29
C GLN A 16 27.79 -13.02 37.77
N ASN A 17 28.56 -12.85 36.69
CA ASN A 17 29.93 -13.38 36.61
C ASN A 17 30.69 -12.50 35.61
N THR A 18 31.54 -11.57 36.06
CA THR A 18 32.93 -11.75 36.52
C THR A 18 33.87 -11.17 35.46
N ILE A 19 34.17 -9.90 35.70
CA ILE A 19 35.34 -9.15 35.27
C ILE A 19 36.60 -9.92 35.67
N THR A 20 37.62 -10.04 34.81
CA THR A 20 39.00 -9.52 35.06
C THR A 20 39.88 -9.65 33.79
N ARG A 21 40.73 -8.61 33.58
CA ARG A 21 42.07 -8.59 32.93
C ARG A 21 42.11 -8.62 31.40
N THR A 22 42.84 -7.78 30.67
CA THR A 22 44.08 -6.97 30.87
C THR A 22 44.07 -5.79 29.88
N SER A 23 44.13 -4.53 30.34
CA SER A 23 45.32 -3.64 30.38
C SER A 23 46.08 -3.42 29.06
N ASN A 24 45.95 -2.20 28.50
CA ASN A 24 47.04 -1.25 28.19
C ASN A 24 46.72 -0.40 26.96
N LEU A 25 46.62 0.94 27.14
CA LEU A 25 47.29 1.97 26.33
C LEU A 25 47.05 3.38 26.94
N SER A 26 48.02 4.27 26.64
CA SER A 26 48.53 5.44 27.36
C SER A 26 47.67 6.74 27.28
N PRO A 27 47.90 7.76 28.16
CA PRO A 27 46.98 8.87 28.39
C PRO A 27 47.43 10.18 27.72
N GLN A 28 46.73 10.64 26.69
CA GLN A 28 46.75 12.03 26.24
C GLN A 28 45.41 12.36 25.57
N GLN A 29 44.59 13.18 26.25
CA GLN A 29 44.10 14.48 25.78
C GLN A 29 42.82 14.85 26.55
N LYS A 30 42.97 15.67 27.59
CA LYS A 30 41.90 16.24 28.40
C LYS A 30 41.59 17.67 27.94
N ARG A 31 40.29 17.92 27.63
CA ARG A 31 39.46 19.12 27.97
C ARG A 31 39.78 20.48 27.28
N PRO A 32 38.95 21.54 27.43
CA PRO A 32 37.46 21.64 27.49
C PRO A 32 36.85 22.83 26.66
N ILE A 33 35.52 22.81 26.52
CA ILE A 33 34.51 23.91 26.54
C ILE A 33 34.94 25.32 26.07
N LEU A 34 34.27 25.89 25.06
CA LEU A 34 33.78 27.28 25.12
C LEU A 34 32.66 27.57 24.11
N SER A 35 31.57 28.15 24.62
CA SER A 35 30.45 28.73 23.89
C SER A 35 30.90 30.03 23.21
N LEU A 36 30.46 30.31 21.97
CA LEU A 36 30.41 31.67 21.42
C LEU A 36 29.31 31.79 20.35
N LYS A 37 28.27 32.55 20.72
CA LYS A 37 27.37 33.26 19.78
C LYS A 37 28.18 34.29 18.98
N ALA A 38 27.83 34.47 17.70
CA ALA A 38 27.82 35.72 16.90
C ALA A 38 28.05 35.37 15.42
N ARG A 39 27.04 35.55 14.55
CA ARG A 39 26.79 36.75 13.72
C ARG A 39 27.82 36.93 12.60
N SER A 40 27.39 36.89 11.34
CA SER A 40 27.75 37.95 10.37
C SER A 40 27.02 37.76 9.04
N GLN A 41 25.99 38.59 8.88
CA GLN A 41 25.38 39.03 7.64
C GLN A 41 26.39 39.91 6.87
N LYS A 42 26.63 39.65 5.58
CA LYS A 42 27.25 40.59 4.63
C LYS A 42 26.50 40.48 3.30
N SER A 43 25.53 41.35 3.04
CA SER A 43 25.65 42.65 2.32
C SER A 43 26.02 42.43 0.85
N GLN A 44 25.07 42.41 -0.11
CA GLN A 44 24.39 43.58 -0.74
C GLN A 44 25.38 44.68 -1.16
N LEU A 45 25.51 44.97 -2.47
CA LEU A 45 25.19 46.31 -3.02
C LEU A 45 25.41 46.51 -4.55
N PHE A 46 24.34 47.04 -5.18
CA PHE A 46 24.19 47.97 -6.34
C PHE A 46 24.73 47.58 -7.74
N ILE A 47 24.06 47.88 -8.87
CA ILE A 47 23.43 49.15 -9.33
C ILE A 47 22.26 48.83 -10.32
N ALA A 48 21.00 49.16 -10.00
CA ALA A 48 20.14 50.26 -10.52
C ALA A 48 19.76 50.23 -12.03
N HIS A 49 18.45 50.28 -12.35
CA HIS A 49 17.79 51.44 -13.01
C HIS A 49 16.27 51.24 -13.23
N SER A 50 15.55 52.35 -13.02
CA SER A 50 14.25 52.73 -13.62
C SER A 50 12.96 52.41 -12.87
N GLN A 51 12.67 53.26 -11.88
CA GLN A 51 11.31 53.63 -11.47
C GLN A 51 10.98 54.99 -12.07
N LEU A 52 9.80 55.17 -12.66
CA LEU A 52 8.99 56.40 -12.84
C LEU A 52 7.96 56.05 -13.94
N ARG A 53 6.63 56.21 -13.80
CA ARG A 53 5.85 57.22 -13.09
C ARG A 53 4.45 56.66 -12.75
N PHE A 54 4.02 56.85 -11.51
CA PHE A 54 2.60 56.92 -11.14
C PHE A 54 2.08 58.35 -11.38
N PHE A 55 0.75 58.49 -11.32
CA PHE A 55 -0.11 59.70 -11.35
C PHE A 55 -0.75 60.06 -12.69
N ALA A 56 -2.01 59.64 -12.86
CA ALA A 56 -3.12 60.59 -13.01
C ALA A 56 -4.46 59.86 -12.76
N VAL A 57 -5.18 60.31 -11.73
CA VAL A 57 -6.55 59.91 -11.40
C VAL A 57 -7.50 60.98 -11.95
N ILE A 58 -8.74 60.56 -12.26
CA ILE A 58 -9.99 61.36 -12.37
C ILE A 58 -10.24 62.07 -13.71
N SER A 59 -11.24 61.59 -14.44
CA SER A 59 -12.35 62.43 -14.96
C SER A 59 -13.60 61.59 -15.19
N VAL A 60 -14.72 62.13 -14.70
CA VAL A 60 -16.06 61.58 -14.59
C VAL A 60 -16.88 61.91 -15.85
N ALA A 61 -17.92 61.08 -16.09
CA ALA A 61 -19.10 61.31 -16.94
C ALA A 61 -18.90 61.16 -18.47
N LEU A 62 -19.82 60.60 -19.28
CA LEU A 62 -21.26 60.42 -19.14
C LEU A 62 -21.73 59.32 -20.14
N GLY A 63 -22.67 58.46 -19.71
CA GLY A 63 -23.74 57.84 -20.51
C GLY A 63 -23.46 57.16 -21.86
N THR A 64 -23.73 55.85 -21.93
CA THR A 64 -24.79 55.29 -22.80
C THR A 64 -25.02 53.82 -22.45
N ALA A 65 -26.29 53.47 -22.29
CA ALA A 65 -26.77 52.14 -21.99
C ALA A 65 -26.63 51.22 -23.20
N ILE A 66 -26.08 50.03 -22.99
CA ILE A 66 -26.33 48.87 -23.86
C ILE A 66 -26.77 47.72 -22.95
N PHE A 67 -28.07 47.44 -23.01
CA PHE A 67 -28.70 46.22 -22.53
C PHE A 67 -28.19 45.05 -23.39
N VAL A 68 -27.50 44.08 -22.78
CA VAL A 68 -27.58 42.68 -23.21
C VAL A 68 -27.71 41.83 -21.96
N THR A 69 -28.95 41.53 -21.60
CA THR A 69 -29.28 40.48 -20.64
C THR A 69 -29.02 39.15 -21.35
N ALA A 70 -27.80 38.63 -21.26
CA ALA A 70 -27.53 37.24 -21.58
C ALA A 70 -27.77 36.41 -20.30
N CYS A 71 -29.00 35.93 -20.15
CA CYS A 71 -29.29 34.84 -19.22
C CYS A 71 -28.79 33.55 -19.87
N GLY A 72 -27.54 33.19 -19.60
CA GLY A 72 -26.99 31.89 -19.94
C GLY A 72 -27.07 31.01 -18.70
N SER A 73 -27.95 30.01 -18.74
CA SER A 73 -27.95 28.90 -17.80
C SER A 73 -26.56 28.28 -17.78
N ILE A 74 -25.89 28.35 -16.63
CA ILE A 74 -24.70 27.53 -16.35
C ILE A 74 -25.28 26.15 -16.02
N ASP A 75 -25.53 25.37 -17.06
CA ASP A 75 -25.87 23.96 -16.91
C ASP A 75 -24.63 23.19 -16.47
N ASP A 76 -24.92 22.23 -15.60
CA ASP A 76 -24.02 21.45 -14.77
C ASP A 76 -22.94 20.63 -15.50
N ASN A 77 -21.84 20.40 -14.75
CA ASN A 77 -20.98 19.21 -14.82
C ASN A 77 -20.14 18.97 -16.10
N ASP A 78 -19.10 19.79 -16.30
CA ASP A 78 -17.85 19.28 -16.89
C ASP A 78 -17.00 18.62 -15.78
N ALA A 79 -17.45 17.45 -15.32
CA ALA A 79 -16.54 16.51 -14.70
C ALA A 79 -15.59 16.02 -15.79
N VAL A 80 -14.35 16.51 -15.76
CA VAL A 80 -13.24 15.99 -16.58
C VAL A 80 -13.12 14.48 -16.28
N ARG A 81 -13.77 13.66 -17.09
CA ARG A 81 -13.55 12.22 -17.12
C ARG A 81 -12.22 11.98 -17.81
N ASP A 82 -11.25 11.52 -17.03
CA ASP A 82 -9.95 11.10 -17.53
C ASP A 82 -10.17 10.01 -18.61
N PRO A 83 -9.84 10.25 -19.89
CA PRO A 83 -10.15 9.31 -20.98
C PRO A 83 -9.50 7.93 -20.79
N GLU A 84 -8.42 7.86 -20.01
CA GLU A 84 -7.73 6.63 -19.60
C GLU A 84 -8.62 5.66 -18.81
N SER A 85 -9.56 6.17 -17.99
CA SER A 85 -10.43 5.31 -17.16
C SER A 85 -11.40 4.47 -18.01
N SER A 86 -11.71 4.92 -19.23
CA SER A 86 -12.61 4.22 -20.16
C SER A 86 -11.97 3.02 -20.88
N LEU A 87 -10.66 2.81 -20.72
CA LEU A 87 -9.90 1.77 -21.44
C LEU A 87 -9.55 0.54 -20.59
N ILE A 88 -9.81 0.56 -19.28
CA ILE A 88 -9.53 -0.57 -18.39
C ILE A 88 -10.63 -1.61 -18.49
N ALA A 89 -10.29 -2.82 -18.95
CA ALA A 89 -11.26 -3.89 -19.07
C ALA A 89 -11.62 -4.51 -17.71
N THR A 90 -12.83 -5.05 -17.60
CA THR A 90 -13.26 -5.82 -16.43
C THR A 90 -12.82 -7.29 -16.54
N ILE A 91 -12.31 -7.84 -15.44
CA ILE A 91 -11.96 -9.25 -15.29
C ILE A 91 -12.89 -9.83 -14.21
N SER A 92 -13.57 -10.94 -14.51
CA SER A 92 -14.32 -11.67 -13.48
C SER A 92 -13.35 -12.57 -12.73
N ILE A 93 -13.30 -12.46 -11.41
CA ILE A 93 -12.52 -13.31 -10.50
C ILE A 93 -13.46 -13.94 -9.47
N SER A 94 -13.20 -15.18 -9.09
CA SER A 94 -13.99 -15.95 -8.13
C SER A 94 -13.16 -17.02 -7.44
N SER A 95 -13.73 -17.63 -6.40
CA SER A 95 -13.19 -18.80 -5.72
C SER A 95 -14.23 -19.92 -5.64
N ALA A 96 -13.76 -21.17 -5.62
CA ALA A 96 -14.62 -22.30 -5.26
C ALA A 96 -14.74 -22.49 -3.73
N ALA A 97 -14.06 -21.65 -2.93
CA ALA A 97 -14.08 -21.73 -1.49
C ALA A 97 -15.33 -21.09 -0.86
N PHE A 98 -15.84 -20.02 -1.46
CA PHE A 98 -17.01 -19.24 -1.04
C PHE A 98 -17.46 -18.30 -2.18
N ASP A 99 -18.72 -17.86 -2.14
CA ASP A 99 -19.28 -16.90 -3.08
C ASP A 99 -18.96 -15.45 -2.69
N ASP A 100 -19.11 -14.50 -3.61
CA ASP A 100 -18.81 -13.08 -3.35
C ASP A 100 -19.66 -12.51 -2.20
N GLY A 101 -18.99 -11.91 -1.21
CA GLY A 101 -19.59 -11.38 0.01
C GLY A 101 -19.89 -12.42 1.11
N ASP A 102 -19.71 -13.71 0.85
CA ASP A 102 -19.95 -14.76 1.85
C ASP A 102 -18.81 -14.89 2.86
N SER A 103 -19.06 -15.67 3.92
CA SER A 103 -18.06 -15.94 4.95
C SER A 103 -16.90 -16.78 4.42
N ILE A 104 -15.67 -16.32 4.67
CA ILE A 104 -14.44 -17.05 4.39
C ILE A 104 -14.36 -18.28 5.32
N PRO A 105 -14.19 -19.50 4.78
CA PRO A 105 -14.04 -20.70 5.61
C PRO A 105 -12.80 -20.63 6.51
N VAL A 106 -12.94 -21.12 7.74
CA VAL A 106 -11.90 -21.06 8.80
C VAL A 106 -10.55 -21.64 8.36
N ASP A 107 -10.54 -22.62 7.46
CA ASP A 107 -9.30 -23.21 6.92
C ASP A 107 -8.37 -22.18 6.26
N TYR A 108 -8.92 -21.06 5.78
CA TYR A 108 -8.17 -20.00 5.10
C TYR A 108 -7.80 -18.83 6.03
N THR A 109 -8.10 -18.91 7.32
CA THR A 109 -7.89 -17.83 8.29
C THR A 109 -6.84 -18.20 9.33
N CYS A 110 -6.50 -17.27 10.22
CA CYS A 110 -5.54 -17.52 11.30
C CYS A 110 -6.01 -18.54 12.35
N ASP A 111 -7.31 -18.84 12.42
CA ASP A 111 -7.86 -19.86 13.33
C ASP A 111 -7.83 -21.27 12.72
N GLY A 112 -7.51 -21.40 11.42
CA GLY A 112 -7.40 -22.69 10.72
C GLY A 112 -6.01 -22.94 10.16
N LYS A 113 -5.95 -23.38 8.89
CA LYS A 113 -4.68 -23.75 8.23
C LYS A 113 -3.90 -22.54 7.72
N ASN A 114 -4.53 -21.36 7.69
CA ASN A 114 -3.94 -20.12 7.19
C ASN A 114 -3.35 -20.26 5.77
N THR A 115 -4.10 -20.93 4.89
CA THR A 115 -3.68 -21.18 3.50
C THR A 115 -4.42 -20.27 2.52
N SER A 116 -3.79 -19.93 1.38
CA SER A 116 -4.49 -19.17 0.33
C SER A 116 -5.65 -19.95 -0.29
N ILE A 117 -6.68 -19.24 -0.76
CA ILE A 117 -7.83 -19.84 -1.44
C ILE A 117 -7.53 -20.20 -2.91
N PRO A 118 -8.22 -21.19 -3.50
CA PRO A 118 -8.17 -21.39 -4.94
C PRO A 118 -8.85 -20.23 -5.65
N LEU A 119 -8.21 -19.67 -6.68
CA LEU A 119 -8.74 -18.56 -7.46
C LEU A 119 -8.90 -18.96 -8.92
N ARG A 120 -9.97 -18.47 -9.56
CA ARG A 120 -10.23 -18.58 -11.00
C ARG A 120 -10.68 -17.24 -11.53
N TRP A 121 -10.36 -16.99 -12.79
CA TRP A 121 -10.76 -15.75 -13.45
C TRP A 121 -11.02 -15.94 -14.94
N SER A 122 -11.75 -14.99 -15.52
CA SER A 122 -12.07 -14.91 -16.94
C SER A 122 -10.83 -14.64 -17.80
N ASP A 123 -11.03 -14.48 -19.10
CA ASP A 123 -9.98 -13.97 -19.97
C ASP A 123 -9.51 -12.57 -19.54
N VAL A 124 -8.23 -12.31 -19.77
CA VAL A 124 -7.60 -11.00 -19.58
C VAL A 124 -7.43 -10.30 -20.94
N PRO A 125 -7.36 -8.96 -20.98
CA PRO A 125 -7.21 -8.21 -22.23
C PRO A 125 -5.97 -8.62 -23.03
N SER A 126 -6.04 -8.52 -24.36
CA SER A 126 -4.95 -8.92 -25.26
C SER A 126 -3.64 -8.15 -25.04
N GLY A 127 -3.70 -6.95 -24.45
CA GLY A 127 -2.53 -6.16 -24.07
C GLY A 127 -1.81 -6.67 -22.81
N ALA A 128 -2.36 -7.65 -22.08
CA ALA A 128 -1.80 -8.13 -20.83
C ALA A 128 -0.58 -9.04 -21.03
N ARG A 129 0.50 -8.74 -20.32
CA ARG A 129 1.74 -9.54 -20.28
C ARG A 129 1.89 -10.34 -19.01
N SER A 130 1.30 -9.89 -17.91
CA SER A 130 1.21 -10.65 -16.67
C SER A 130 -0.01 -10.28 -15.84
N ILE A 131 -0.26 -11.08 -14.81
CA ILE A 131 -1.35 -10.90 -13.85
C ILE A 131 -0.75 -10.72 -12.45
N ALA A 132 -1.39 -9.86 -11.66
CA ALA A 132 -1.15 -9.72 -10.22
C ALA A 132 -2.48 -9.89 -9.46
N ILE A 133 -2.40 -10.47 -8.26
CA ILE A 133 -3.53 -10.61 -7.34
C ILE A 133 -3.09 -10.05 -5.99
N LEU A 134 -3.94 -9.21 -5.41
CA LEU A 134 -3.72 -8.58 -4.12
C LEU A 134 -4.91 -8.82 -3.22
N VAL A 135 -4.66 -9.08 -1.94
CA VAL A 135 -5.70 -9.33 -0.94
C VAL A 135 -5.60 -8.29 0.14
N ASP A 136 -6.59 -7.42 0.22
CA ASP A 136 -6.64 -6.31 1.17
C ASP A 136 -7.74 -6.57 2.20
N GLY A 137 -7.40 -6.45 3.48
CA GLY A 137 -8.34 -6.49 4.59
C GLY A 137 -8.50 -5.10 5.21
N HIS A 138 -9.72 -4.71 5.55
CA HIS A 138 -9.93 -3.54 6.41
C HIS A 138 -9.79 -3.95 7.87
N ASP A 139 -8.58 -4.37 8.23
CA ASP A 139 -8.34 -5.08 9.49
C ASP A 139 -8.23 -4.19 10.72
N THR A 140 -8.12 -2.87 10.53
CA THR A 140 -7.97 -1.92 11.64
C THR A 140 -8.52 -0.54 11.28
N PRO A 141 -8.86 0.30 12.28
CA PRO A 141 -9.08 1.74 12.06
C PRO A 141 -7.88 2.48 11.46
N ALA A 142 -6.69 1.85 11.46
CA ALA A 142 -5.43 2.44 11.00
C ALA A 142 -5.21 2.32 9.48
N GLY A 143 -6.05 1.56 8.76
CA GLY A 143 -6.03 1.49 7.31
C GLY A 143 -6.15 0.07 6.74
N ILE A 144 -5.86 -0.03 5.45
CA ILE A 144 -5.85 -1.28 4.68
C ILE A 144 -4.60 -2.08 5.06
N LEU A 145 -4.76 -3.37 5.35
CA LEU A 145 -3.66 -4.32 5.46
C LEU A 145 -3.64 -5.22 4.23
N ARG A 146 -2.49 -5.33 3.57
CA ARG A 146 -2.24 -6.27 2.48
C ARG A 146 -1.87 -7.63 3.07
N HIS A 147 -2.79 -8.58 2.95
CA HIS A 147 -2.65 -9.99 3.35
C HIS A 147 -1.83 -10.82 2.38
N TRP A 148 -1.88 -10.47 1.09
CA TRP A 148 -1.17 -11.21 0.06
C TRP A 148 -0.94 -10.36 -1.18
N SER A 149 0.26 -10.44 -1.75
CA SER A 149 0.54 -9.95 -3.11
C SER A 149 1.28 -11.03 -3.89
N VAL A 150 0.62 -11.56 -4.91
CA VAL A 150 1.21 -12.50 -5.87
C VAL A 150 1.20 -11.87 -7.25
N TYR A 151 2.33 -11.86 -7.94
CA TYR A 151 2.51 -11.08 -9.16
C TYR A 151 3.38 -11.84 -10.18
N ASN A 152 3.45 -11.29 -11.39
CA ASN A 152 4.10 -11.92 -12.55
C ASN A 152 3.55 -13.31 -12.88
N ILE A 153 2.28 -13.56 -12.56
CA ILE A 153 1.55 -14.74 -13.02
C ILE A 153 1.46 -14.63 -14.56
N PRO A 154 1.81 -15.68 -15.33
CA PRO A 154 1.73 -15.65 -16.79
C PRO A 154 0.33 -15.25 -17.27
N SER A 155 0.21 -14.33 -18.24
CA SER A 155 -1.09 -13.79 -18.70
C SER A 155 -2.04 -14.83 -19.32
N GLY A 156 -1.52 -15.98 -19.78
CA GLY A 156 -2.32 -17.13 -20.22
C GLY A 156 -2.95 -17.95 -19.09
N THR A 157 -2.58 -17.70 -17.83
CA THR A 157 -3.12 -18.41 -16.67
C THR A 157 -4.57 -17.98 -16.41
N ARG A 158 -5.41 -18.93 -15.99
CA ARG A 158 -6.84 -18.71 -15.65
C ARG A 158 -7.22 -19.15 -14.24
N SER A 159 -6.24 -19.65 -13.48
CA SER A 159 -6.45 -20.11 -12.12
C SER A 159 -5.15 -20.17 -11.35
N LEU A 160 -5.23 -19.92 -10.05
CA LEU A 160 -4.17 -20.16 -9.09
C LEU A 160 -4.71 -21.15 -8.05
N SER A 161 -4.00 -22.26 -7.80
CA SER A 161 -4.44 -23.21 -6.78
C SER A 161 -4.39 -22.56 -5.38
N GLY A 162 -5.22 -23.02 -4.47
CA GLY A 162 -5.08 -22.66 -3.06
C GLY A 162 -3.79 -23.23 -2.47
N ALA A 163 -3.50 -22.87 -1.22
CA ALA A 163 -2.33 -23.32 -0.46
C ALA A 163 -1.01 -23.15 -1.21
N GLN A 164 -0.80 -21.97 -1.81
CA GLN A 164 0.52 -21.61 -2.34
C GLN A 164 1.57 -21.65 -1.23
N SER A 165 2.77 -22.14 -1.53
CA SER A 165 3.86 -22.12 -0.55
C SER A 165 4.30 -20.69 -0.26
N ASN A 166 4.65 -20.37 0.98
CA ASN A 166 5.18 -19.06 1.38
C ASN A 166 6.66 -18.89 0.96
N LYS A 167 6.89 -18.84 -0.36
CA LYS A 167 8.20 -18.66 -1.01
C LYS A 167 8.12 -17.50 -1.99
N VAL A 168 9.20 -16.74 -2.09
CA VAL A 168 9.28 -15.58 -3.00
C VAL A 168 9.05 -15.98 -4.46
N LYS A 169 9.59 -17.15 -4.87
CA LYS A 169 9.46 -17.69 -6.22
C LYS A 169 8.55 -18.91 -6.18
N LEU A 170 7.50 -18.87 -6.98
CA LEU A 170 6.59 -19.99 -7.22
C LEU A 170 6.89 -20.61 -8.59
N LYS A 171 5.94 -21.39 -9.12
CA LYS A 171 6.05 -21.96 -10.46
C LYS A 171 6.07 -20.85 -11.52
N ASP A 172 6.78 -21.13 -12.62
CA ASP A 172 6.90 -20.24 -13.78
C ASP A 172 7.54 -18.90 -13.36
N SER A 173 7.03 -17.78 -13.88
CA SER A 173 7.47 -16.43 -13.50
C SER A 173 6.79 -15.88 -12.24
N THR A 174 5.96 -16.68 -11.57
CA THR A 174 5.13 -16.20 -10.47
C THR A 174 5.95 -15.89 -9.22
N ARG A 175 5.72 -14.72 -8.65
CA ARG A 175 6.44 -14.18 -7.49
C ARG A 175 5.46 -13.80 -6.37
N GLN A 176 5.94 -13.81 -5.14
CA GLN A 176 5.21 -13.30 -3.97
C GLN A 176 6.04 -12.24 -3.27
N ALA A 177 5.36 -11.20 -2.78
CA ALA A 177 5.98 -10.15 -1.99
C ALA A 177 5.89 -10.46 -0.48
N ILE A 178 6.62 -9.67 0.29
CA ILE A 178 6.46 -9.56 1.74
C ILE A 178 5.17 -8.77 2.00
N ASN A 179 4.24 -9.36 2.76
CA ASN A 179 2.97 -8.75 3.13
C ASN A 179 3.12 -7.82 4.35
N ASP A 180 2.04 -7.16 4.76
CA ASP A 180 2.10 -6.14 5.83
C ASP A 180 2.36 -6.74 7.23
N PHE A 181 2.32 -8.07 7.36
CA PHE A 181 2.69 -8.81 8.57
C PHE A 181 4.19 -9.18 8.59
N GLY A 182 4.93 -8.87 7.52
CA GLY A 182 6.35 -9.21 7.37
C GLY A 182 6.61 -10.61 6.82
N ASP A 183 5.57 -11.33 6.43
CA ASP A 183 5.66 -12.69 5.87
C ASP A 183 5.69 -12.68 4.35
N VAL A 184 6.41 -13.62 3.73
CA VAL A 184 6.31 -13.83 2.29
C VAL A 184 5.05 -14.63 1.97
N GLY A 185 4.23 -14.13 1.05
CA GLY A 185 3.04 -14.84 0.60
C GLY A 185 1.80 -14.51 1.42
N TYR A 186 0.95 -15.51 1.66
CA TYR A 186 -0.40 -15.31 2.21
C TYR A 186 -0.37 -15.35 3.74
N SER A 187 -0.92 -14.31 4.35
CA SER A 187 -1.35 -14.31 5.76
C SER A 187 -2.85 -14.06 5.78
N GLY A 188 -3.64 -15.02 6.26
CA GLY A 188 -5.09 -15.00 6.18
C GLY A 188 -5.77 -14.07 7.18
N PRO A 189 -7.10 -13.93 7.06
CA PRO A 189 -7.95 -13.15 7.97
C PRO A 189 -7.66 -13.42 9.44
N CYS A 190 -7.51 -12.36 10.23
CA CYS A 190 -7.33 -12.46 11.67
C CYS A 190 -7.89 -11.23 12.42
N PRO A 191 -9.20 -10.93 12.27
CA PRO A 191 -9.80 -9.76 12.89
C PRO A 191 -9.80 -9.94 14.42
N PRO A 192 -9.85 -8.87 15.23
CA PRO A 192 -10.09 -8.99 16.65
C PRO A 192 -11.41 -9.75 16.94
N GLU A 193 -11.49 -10.45 18.08
CA GLU A 193 -12.72 -11.14 18.49
C GLU A 193 -13.92 -10.17 18.57
N GLY A 194 -15.07 -10.62 18.07
CA GLY A 194 -16.30 -9.81 18.02
C GLY A 194 -16.33 -8.74 16.92
N GLN A 195 -15.32 -8.68 16.05
CA GLN A 195 -15.32 -7.83 14.86
C GLN A 195 -15.41 -8.69 13.60
N GLU A 196 -16.16 -8.20 12.62
CA GLU A 196 -16.25 -8.76 11.28
C GLU A 196 -15.56 -7.82 10.31
N HIS A 197 -14.60 -8.33 9.55
CA HIS A 197 -13.88 -7.57 8.54
C HIS A 197 -14.10 -8.16 7.15
N GLU A 198 -14.04 -7.27 6.16
CA GLU A 198 -14.07 -7.61 4.74
C GLU A 198 -12.65 -7.76 4.20
N TYR A 199 -12.45 -8.79 3.37
CA TYR A 199 -11.21 -9.05 2.64
C TYR A 199 -11.48 -9.07 1.15
N VAL A 200 -10.89 -8.14 0.42
CA VAL A 200 -11.11 -7.94 -1.02
C VAL A 200 -9.95 -8.53 -1.81
N PHE A 201 -10.27 -9.40 -2.75
CA PHE A 201 -9.35 -10.06 -3.66
C PHE A 201 -9.36 -9.33 -4.99
N PHE A 202 -8.37 -8.47 -5.21
CA PHE A 202 -8.20 -7.76 -6.46
C PHE A 202 -7.39 -8.58 -7.46
N ILE A 203 -7.77 -8.52 -8.73
CA ILE A 203 -6.98 -9.01 -9.86
C ILE A 203 -6.63 -7.85 -10.78
N TYR A 204 -5.38 -7.82 -11.24
CA TYR A 204 -4.90 -6.85 -12.21
C TYR A 204 -4.21 -7.58 -13.36
N ALA A 205 -4.61 -7.27 -14.58
CA ALA A 205 -3.85 -7.57 -15.78
C ALA A 205 -2.99 -6.36 -16.12
N VAL A 206 -1.69 -6.57 -16.33
CA VAL A 206 -0.73 -5.49 -16.58
C VAL A 206 -0.05 -5.62 -17.94
N SER A 207 0.27 -4.48 -18.55
CA SER A 207 0.87 -4.35 -19.89
C SER A 207 2.33 -4.81 -19.96
N GLU A 208 2.99 -4.99 -18.83
CA GLU A 208 4.36 -5.52 -18.71
C GLU A 208 4.56 -6.19 -17.33
N PRO A 209 5.49 -7.17 -17.22
CA PRO A 209 5.86 -7.74 -15.93
C PRO A 209 6.38 -6.69 -14.94
N LEU A 210 6.15 -6.93 -13.65
CA LEU A 210 6.68 -6.10 -12.58
C LEU A 210 8.14 -6.46 -12.33
N ASP A 211 9.03 -5.50 -12.54
CA ASP A 211 10.46 -5.63 -12.26
C ASP A 211 10.72 -5.28 -10.80
N LEU A 212 10.81 -6.31 -9.95
CA LEU A 212 10.89 -6.20 -8.50
C LEU A 212 11.90 -7.21 -7.93
N ASP A 213 12.67 -6.74 -6.94
CA ASP A 213 13.65 -7.54 -6.20
C ASP A 213 13.00 -8.65 -5.36
N ASP A 214 13.80 -9.62 -4.92
CA ASP A 214 13.32 -10.76 -4.12
C ASP A 214 12.84 -10.37 -2.71
N ASN A 215 13.12 -9.15 -2.24
CA ASN A 215 12.64 -8.59 -0.97
C ASN A 215 11.50 -7.57 -1.15
N ALA A 216 10.86 -7.52 -2.33
CA ALA A 216 9.78 -6.59 -2.60
C ALA A 216 8.64 -6.72 -1.59
N THR A 217 8.07 -5.58 -1.21
CA THR A 217 6.96 -5.44 -0.27
C THR A 217 5.62 -5.30 -0.98
N ALA A 218 4.53 -5.45 -0.23
CA ALA A 218 3.17 -5.11 -0.64
C ALA A 218 3.05 -3.72 -1.28
N LEU A 219 3.75 -2.73 -0.71
CA LEU A 219 3.76 -1.36 -1.21
C LEU A 219 4.50 -1.24 -2.55
N ASP A 220 5.61 -1.97 -2.71
CA ASP A 220 6.38 -1.99 -3.96
C ASP A 220 5.53 -2.55 -5.11
N VAL A 221 4.82 -3.66 -4.86
CA VAL A 221 3.88 -4.23 -5.86
C VAL A 221 2.80 -3.20 -6.23
N SER A 222 2.14 -2.60 -5.24
CA SER A 222 1.09 -1.60 -5.48
C SER A 222 1.59 -0.40 -6.27
N THR A 223 2.82 0.03 -6.00
CA THR A 223 3.47 1.13 -6.72
C THR A 223 3.80 0.73 -8.15
N ALA A 224 4.32 -0.48 -8.35
CA ALA A 224 4.68 -0.99 -9.67
C ALA A 224 3.48 -1.23 -10.60
N LEU A 225 2.27 -1.40 -10.06
CA LEU A 225 1.03 -1.50 -10.86
C LEU A 225 0.64 -0.18 -11.54
N ARG A 226 1.05 0.97 -10.99
CA ARG A 226 0.60 2.29 -11.48
C ARG A 226 1.02 2.52 -12.93
N GLY A 227 0.05 2.92 -13.76
CA GLY A 227 0.25 3.16 -15.20
C GLY A 227 0.44 1.90 -16.04
N LYS A 228 0.34 0.70 -15.45
CA LYS A 228 0.51 -0.58 -16.17
C LYS A 228 -0.78 -1.40 -16.27
N VAL A 229 -1.79 -1.09 -15.47
CA VAL A 229 -3.06 -1.83 -15.46
C VAL A 229 -3.79 -1.64 -16.78
N VAL A 230 -4.19 -2.75 -17.40
CA VAL A 230 -5.03 -2.77 -18.62
C VAL A 230 -6.35 -3.54 -18.40
N GLY A 231 -6.46 -4.25 -17.29
CA GLY A 231 -7.71 -4.86 -16.85
C GLY A 231 -7.72 -5.10 -15.34
N THR A 232 -8.90 -5.07 -14.73
CA THR A 232 -9.06 -5.21 -13.28
C THR A 232 -10.37 -5.89 -12.91
N GLY A 233 -10.43 -6.45 -11.72
CA GLY A 233 -11.62 -7.03 -11.12
C GLY A 233 -11.44 -7.29 -9.63
N SER A 234 -12.53 -7.60 -8.95
CA SER A 234 -12.50 -7.97 -7.53
C SER A 234 -13.70 -8.81 -7.14
N PHE A 235 -13.53 -9.53 -6.03
CA PHE A 235 -14.61 -10.09 -5.21
C PHE A 235 -14.16 -10.03 -3.75
N SER A 236 -15.07 -10.13 -2.79
CA SER A 236 -14.75 -10.07 -1.37
C SER A 236 -15.31 -11.26 -0.58
N GLY A 237 -14.78 -11.42 0.63
CA GLY A 237 -15.31 -12.36 1.61
C GLY A 237 -15.21 -11.76 3.02
N MET A 238 -16.11 -12.20 3.89
CA MET A 238 -16.22 -11.71 5.26
C MET A 238 -15.63 -12.71 6.25
N TYR A 239 -14.99 -12.24 7.32
CA TYR A 239 -14.62 -13.12 8.42
C TYR A 239 -14.76 -12.43 9.77
N ALA A 240 -15.27 -13.19 10.74
CA ALA A 240 -15.38 -12.79 12.14
C ALA A 240 -14.94 -13.95 13.04
N ARG A 241 -14.15 -13.64 14.06
CA ARG A 241 -13.75 -14.60 15.09
C ARG A 241 -14.85 -14.72 16.14
N ARG A 242 -15.11 -15.94 16.59
CA ARG A 242 -16.16 -16.28 17.57
C ARG A 242 -15.58 -16.54 18.95
#